data_AF-A0A929A0F1-F1
#
_entry.id   AF-A0A929A0F1-F1
#
_cell.length_a   1.000
_cell.length_b   1.000
_cell.length_c   1.000
_cell.angle_alpha   90.00
_cell.angle_beta   90.00
_cell.angle_gamma   90.00
#
_symmetry.space_group_name_H-M   'P 1'
#
loop_
_entity.id
_entity.type
_entity.pdbx_description
1 polymer ?
#
loop_
_entity_poly.entity_id
_entity_poly.type
_entity_poly.pdbx_seq_one_letter_code
_entity_poly.pdbx_strand_id
1 'polypeptide(L)'
;MRLWPQWLVGLLIGSWGLRVIIAWLLPPGFDEAYYFLYTQHWDWSYFDHPVMVALTTAVGPWLTGYIAPLTMRLGALVLYGLSTGLLYLSGWRLFGPRVGMWAVAIASLCPLFVFSFGLLAAPDNALIFGWSAVMYVAVLEFFPTGKPYQPTHKIALIGVLLGLTCLSKYHGFILGLSLVGFCLTSSKHRQALVSPWTGVALVLFVFILTPLLYWNTQHDWLSFSFHLSTRFEGAPSPKNSPSFNLLNMVGVWLVGVAYLFPSLGFPLWWASVHSLRQLNDLRQRFVLWLGLPIALGFTLLGGITRIYPAWPAPGLWSLSLLLAVAVAGWPPRVVRRWLMGSAVVMATLLIFALGHVSLGTLQQPGGLVKLMPPETDPTTTMIDVVQLRRALQAGEVEAAIAATDFLVTNEFWLSGYVDMALSPITPAPVMAFTQDPRGHAVWFTPADWIGASGLFLTIADYDQSEIRATYAPYFEKFDLLETLETKRAGAITETFYLYDLGQLIQPYQYPY
;
A
#
# COMPACT_ATOMS: atom_id res chain seq x y z
N MET A 1 -35.11 1.28 17.52
CA MET A 1 -34.85 1.80 16.15
C MET A 1 -33.72 0.96 15.55
N ARG A 2 -33.97 0.09 14.55
CA ARG A 2 -32.88 -0.66 13.89
C ARG A 2 -32.04 0.36 13.11
N LEU A 3 -30.86 0.70 13.62
CA LEU A 3 -29.98 1.73 13.04
C LEU A 3 -29.50 1.36 11.63
N TRP A 4 -29.45 0.06 11.31
CA TRP A 4 -28.94 -0.47 10.04
C TRP A 4 -29.94 -1.46 9.40
N PRO A 5 -30.25 -1.33 8.10
CA PRO A 5 -31.00 -2.34 7.37
C PRO A 5 -30.24 -3.68 7.34
N GLN A 6 -30.96 -4.80 7.50
CA GLN A 6 -30.34 -6.14 7.51
C GLN A 6 -29.54 -6.45 6.23
N TRP A 7 -30.02 -5.99 5.07
CA TRP A 7 -29.31 -6.18 3.80
C TRP A 7 -27.94 -5.50 3.80
N LEU A 8 -27.82 -4.36 4.48
CA LEU A 8 -26.57 -3.61 4.52
C LEU A 8 -25.56 -4.29 5.43
N VAL A 9 -26.03 -4.79 6.58
CA VAL A 9 -25.19 -5.61 7.47
C VAL A 9 -24.68 -6.85 6.70
N GLY A 10 -25.55 -7.54 5.97
CA GLY A 10 -25.16 -8.67 5.12
C GLY A 10 -24.12 -8.29 4.06
N LEU A 11 -24.24 -7.12 3.44
CA LEU A 11 -23.27 -6.61 2.48
C LEU A 11 -21.91 -6.34 3.13
N LEU A 12 -21.87 -5.72 4.31
CA LEU A 12 -20.61 -5.45 5.01
C LEU A 12 -19.91 -6.72 5.48
N ILE A 13 -20.68 -7.68 6.02
CA ILE A 13 -20.15 -8.99 6.40
C ILE A 13 -19.64 -9.73 5.15
N GLY A 14 -20.40 -9.70 4.05
CA GLY A 14 -19.98 -10.30 2.77
C GLY A 14 -18.71 -9.67 2.21
N SER A 15 -18.60 -8.34 2.22
CA SER A 15 -17.39 -7.62 1.80
C SER A 15 -16.19 -7.96 2.69
N TRP A 16 -16.37 -8.03 4.01
CA TRP A 16 -15.32 -8.45 4.93
C TRP A 16 -14.90 -9.90 4.70
N GLY A 17 -15.85 -10.84 4.57
CA GLY A 17 -15.56 -12.24 4.29
C GLY A 17 -14.84 -12.44 2.97
N LEU A 18 -15.28 -11.77 1.90
CA LEU A 18 -14.61 -11.80 0.60
C LEU A 18 -13.16 -11.29 0.71
N ARG A 19 -12.91 -10.22 1.47
CA ARG A 19 -11.55 -9.70 1.69
C ARG A 19 -10.66 -10.70 2.42
N VAL A 20 -11.18 -11.39 3.45
CA VAL A 20 -10.41 -12.45 4.15
C VAL A 20 -10.08 -13.60 3.20
N ILE A 21 -11.04 -14.02 2.35
CA ILE A 21 -10.81 -15.07 1.34
C ILE A 21 -9.74 -14.64 0.34
N ILE A 22 -9.81 -13.40 -0.17
CA ILE A 22 -8.78 -12.87 -1.09
C ILE A 22 -7.43 -12.79 -0.37
N ALA A 23 -7.38 -12.29 0.88
CA ALA A 23 -6.14 -12.18 1.64
C ALA A 23 -5.44 -13.52 1.84
N TRP A 24 -6.23 -14.60 1.94
CA TRP A 24 -5.73 -15.96 2.09
C TRP A 24 -5.25 -16.59 0.78
N LEU A 25 -5.97 -16.38 -0.33
CA LEU A 25 -5.71 -17.07 -1.60
C LEU A 25 -4.83 -16.30 -2.58
N LEU A 26 -4.76 -14.97 -2.46
CA LEU A 26 -3.96 -14.14 -3.36
C LEU A 26 -2.48 -14.29 -2.99
N PRO A 27 -1.58 -14.70 -3.90
CA PRO A 27 -0.14 -14.66 -3.64
C PRO A 27 0.34 -13.24 -3.29
N PRO A 28 1.50 -13.07 -2.63
CA PRO A 28 2.03 -11.74 -2.35
C PRO A 28 2.44 -11.04 -3.66
N GLY A 29 2.25 -9.73 -3.74
CA GLY A 29 2.84 -8.90 -4.80
C GLY A 29 4.28 -8.47 -4.49
N PHE A 30 4.96 -7.86 -5.47
CA PHE A 30 6.34 -7.36 -5.33
C PHE A 30 6.54 -6.48 -4.09
N ASP A 31 5.68 -5.47 -3.92
CA ASP A 31 5.75 -4.54 -2.79
C ASP A 31 5.52 -5.26 -1.45
N GLU A 32 4.60 -6.22 -1.39
CA GLU A 32 4.31 -6.97 -0.16
C GLU A 32 5.52 -7.83 0.27
N ALA A 33 6.15 -8.48 -0.71
CA ALA A 33 7.35 -9.28 -0.49
C ALA A 33 8.52 -8.40 -0.03
N TYR A 34 8.69 -7.22 -0.62
CA TYR A 34 9.72 -6.27 -0.18
C TYR A 34 9.43 -5.71 1.23
N TYR A 35 8.19 -5.34 1.55
CA TYR A 35 7.85 -4.87 2.90
C TYR A 35 7.91 -5.96 3.96
N PHE A 36 7.90 -7.24 3.59
CA PHE A 36 8.21 -8.32 4.52
C PHE A 36 9.67 -8.23 5.00
N LEU A 37 10.63 -7.87 4.14
CA LEU A 37 12.03 -7.69 4.54
C LEU A 37 12.19 -6.65 5.65
N TYR A 38 11.33 -5.63 5.69
CA TYR A 38 11.35 -4.61 6.75
C TYR A 38 11.05 -5.22 8.12
N THR A 39 10.27 -6.30 8.15
CA THR A 39 9.97 -7.05 9.39
C THR A 39 11.12 -7.94 9.85
N GLN A 40 12.09 -8.22 8.97
CA GLN A 40 13.33 -8.93 9.29
C GLN A 40 14.45 -7.95 9.68
N HIS A 41 14.45 -6.75 9.09
CA HIS A 41 15.43 -5.69 9.36
C HIS A 41 14.80 -4.49 10.05
N TRP A 42 14.58 -4.58 11.37
CA TRP A 42 13.96 -3.49 12.14
C TRP A 42 14.85 -2.25 12.22
N ASP A 43 14.28 -1.11 11.81
CA ASP A 43 14.95 0.18 11.90
C ASP A 43 13.93 1.32 12.16
N TRP A 44 14.41 2.53 12.42
CA TRP A 44 13.61 3.72 12.72
C TRP A 44 12.86 4.26 11.49
N SER A 45 13.33 3.92 10.28
CA SER A 45 12.69 4.22 8.99
C SER A 45 13.27 3.35 7.89
N TYR A 46 12.78 3.49 6.65
CA TYR A 46 13.29 2.74 5.50
C TYR A 46 13.40 3.63 4.26
N PHE A 47 14.06 3.09 3.24
CA PHE A 47 14.37 3.77 1.99
C PHE A 47 13.16 4.47 1.34
N ASP A 48 12.06 3.76 1.10
CA ASP A 48 10.89 4.31 0.41
C ASP A 48 9.74 4.71 1.35
N HIS A 49 9.67 4.11 2.54
CA HIS A 49 8.55 4.28 3.46
C HIS A 49 8.99 4.34 4.93
N PRO A 50 8.32 5.14 5.78
CA PRO A 50 8.62 5.13 7.20
C PRO A 50 8.05 3.89 7.92
N VAL A 51 8.43 3.75 9.19
CA VAL A 51 8.36 2.51 9.99
C VAL A 51 6.98 1.83 10.08
N MET A 52 5.86 2.54 9.90
CA MET A 52 4.55 1.94 10.15
C MET A 52 4.21 0.80 9.20
N VAL A 53 4.74 0.79 7.96
CA VAL A 53 4.50 -0.33 7.04
C VAL A 53 5.07 -1.64 7.61
N ALA A 54 6.30 -1.61 8.13
CA ALA A 54 6.96 -2.74 8.77
C ALA A 54 6.13 -3.26 9.96
N LEU A 55 5.70 -2.33 10.84
CA LEU A 55 4.84 -2.67 11.99
C LEU A 55 3.54 -3.33 11.53
N THR A 56 2.85 -2.77 10.54
CA THR A 56 1.57 -3.34 10.07
C THR A 56 1.72 -4.70 9.42
N THR A 57 2.80 -4.92 8.67
CA THR A 57 3.10 -6.21 8.03
C THR A 57 3.49 -7.26 9.08
N ALA A 58 4.18 -6.86 10.15
CA ALA A 58 4.68 -7.78 11.19
C ALA A 58 3.62 -8.27 12.17
N VAL A 59 2.50 -7.54 12.37
CA VAL A 59 1.46 -7.90 13.37
C VAL A 59 1.03 -9.36 13.26
N GLY A 60 0.73 -9.83 12.05
CA GLY A 60 0.25 -11.20 11.88
C GLY A 60 1.35 -12.24 12.09
N PRO A 61 2.50 -12.16 11.41
CA PRO A 61 3.64 -13.04 11.66
C PRO A 61 4.03 -13.12 13.15
N TRP A 62 3.99 -12.01 13.90
CA TRP A 62 4.24 -12.01 15.35
C TRP A 62 3.18 -12.76 16.14
N LEU A 63 1.90 -12.63 15.77
CA LEU A 63 0.80 -13.31 16.46
C LEU A 63 0.73 -14.80 16.11
N THR A 64 1.11 -15.18 14.90
CA THR A 64 0.96 -16.57 14.40
C THR A 64 2.26 -17.36 14.39
N GLY A 65 3.42 -16.70 14.51
CA GLY A 65 4.75 -17.32 14.38
C GLY A 65 5.05 -17.86 12.97
N TYR A 66 4.28 -17.43 11.95
CA TYR A 66 4.35 -18.00 10.60
C TYR A 66 4.05 -16.95 9.53
N ILE A 67 4.87 -16.94 8.47
CA ILE A 67 4.69 -16.05 7.32
C ILE A 67 3.93 -16.75 6.18
N ALA A 68 2.80 -16.15 5.83
CA ALA A 68 1.93 -16.50 4.71
C ALA A 68 1.13 -15.27 4.25
N PRO A 69 0.51 -15.33 3.06
CA PRO A 69 -0.25 -14.19 2.52
C PRO A 69 -1.31 -13.64 3.47
N LEU A 70 -2.07 -14.51 4.16
CA LEU A 70 -3.06 -14.04 5.13
C LEU A 70 -2.42 -13.36 6.34
N THR A 71 -1.35 -13.95 6.89
CA THR A 71 -0.78 -13.49 8.16
C THR A 71 -0.16 -12.11 8.00
N MET A 72 0.62 -11.86 6.95
CA MET A 72 1.20 -10.53 6.68
C MET A 72 0.14 -9.43 6.44
N ARG A 73 -1.07 -9.81 6.00
CA ARG A 73 -2.18 -8.89 5.71
C ARG A 73 -3.11 -8.63 6.90
N LEU A 74 -2.90 -9.28 8.05
CA LEU A 74 -3.77 -9.12 9.23
C LEU A 74 -3.81 -7.67 9.74
N GLY A 75 -2.67 -6.97 9.74
CA GLY A 75 -2.62 -5.55 10.11
C GLY A 75 -3.47 -4.68 9.19
N ALA A 76 -3.42 -4.93 7.88
CA ALA A 76 -4.24 -4.25 6.88
C ALA A 76 -5.74 -4.42 7.16
N LEU A 77 -6.17 -5.67 7.36
CA LEU A 77 -7.58 -6.02 7.60
C LEU A 77 -8.13 -5.33 8.85
N VAL A 78 -7.36 -5.33 9.95
CA VAL A 78 -7.74 -4.70 11.22
C VAL A 78 -7.81 -3.18 11.08
N LEU A 79 -6.75 -2.55 10.56
CA LEU A 79 -6.69 -1.10 10.44
C LEU A 79 -7.77 -0.55 9.51
N TYR A 80 -8.13 -1.27 8.46
CA TYR A 80 -9.24 -0.86 7.60
C TYR A 80 -10.60 -0.94 8.31
N GLY A 81 -10.82 -1.99 9.12
CA GLY A 81 -12.00 -2.07 9.99
C GLY A 81 -12.10 -0.86 10.93
N LEU A 82 -11.00 -0.48 11.57
CA LEU A 82 -10.95 0.71 12.43
C LEU A 82 -11.15 2.01 11.63
N SER A 83 -10.54 2.11 10.44
CA SER A 83 -10.66 3.26 9.55
C SER A 83 -12.10 3.49 9.10
N THR A 84 -12.79 2.44 8.65
CA THR A 84 -14.23 2.51 8.31
C THR A 84 -15.10 2.89 9.51
N GLY A 85 -14.75 2.42 10.71
CA GLY A 85 -15.41 2.85 11.95
C GLY A 85 -15.23 4.35 12.22
N LEU A 86 -14.02 4.89 12.05
CA LEU A 86 -13.74 6.33 12.19
C LEU A 86 -14.42 7.16 11.09
N LEU A 87 -14.50 6.64 9.86
CA LEU A 87 -15.28 7.24 8.77
C LEU A 87 -16.77 7.30 9.11
N TYR A 88 -17.35 6.22 9.65
CA TYR A 88 -18.72 6.17 10.15
C TYR A 88 -18.96 7.26 11.20
N LEU A 89 -18.10 7.32 12.22
CA LEU A 89 -18.23 8.27 13.32
C LEU A 89 -18.11 9.72 12.83
N SER A 90 -17.19 9.98 11.89
CA SER A 90 -17.03 11.30 11.27
C SER A 90 -18.28 11.71 10.49
N GLY A 91 -18.80 10.84 9.63
CA GLY A 91 -20.03 11.08 8.87
C GLY A 91 -21.26 11.23 9.77
N TRP A 92 -21.38 10.40 10.81
CA TRP A 92 -22.44 10.51 11.80
C TRP A 92 -22.39 11.85 12.52
N ARG A 93 -21.21 12.25 13.01
CA ARG A 93 -21.04 13.46 13.78
C ARG A 93 -21.30 14.73 12.95
N LEU A 94 -20.87 14.74 11.69
CA LEU A 94 -21.08 15.87 10.78
C LEU A 94 -22.51 15.93 10.22
N PHE A 95 -23.06 14.82 9.74
CA PHE A 95 -24.26 14.85 8.90
C PHE A 95 -25.38 13.90 9.36
N GLY A 96 -25.18 13.17 10.47
CA GLY A 96 -26.16 12.26 11.04
C GLY A 96 -25.93 10.79 10.67
N PRO A 97 -26.59 9.86 11.38
CA PRO A 97 -26.25 8.44 11.36
C PRO A 97 -26.43 7.78 9.99
N ARG A 98 -27.36 8.28 9.17
CA ARG A 98 -27.58 7.78 7.80
C ARG A 98 -26.37 8.04 6.89
N VAL A 99 -25.72 9.20 7.02
CA VAL A 99 -24.54 9.52 6.21
C VAL A 99 -23.35 8.67 6.63
N GLY A 100 -23.12 8.51 7.94
CA GLY A 100 -22.09 7.60 8.43
C GLY A 100 -22.29 6.17 7.89
N MET A 101 -23.53 5.67 7.94
CA MET A 101 -23.89 4.35 7.41
C MET A 101 -23.59 4.21 5.90
N TRP A 102 -23.99 5.20 5.09
CA TRP A 102 -23.72 5.17 3.65
C TRP A 102 -22.24 5.30 3.30
N ALA A 103 -21.48 6.09 4.07
CA ALA A 103 -20.04 6.23 3.86
C ALA A 103 -19.31 4.88 4.01
N VAL A 104 -19.65 4.10 5.04
CA VAL A 104 -19.11 2.74 5.22
C VAL A 104 -19.52 1.80 4.09
N ALA A 105 -20.78 1.89 3.64
CA ALA A 105 -21.27 1.08 2.53
C ALA A 105 -20.50 1.36 1.23
N ILE A 106 -20.31 2.64 0.90
CA ILE A 106 -19.55 3.08 -0.27
C ILE A 106 -18.10 2.64 -0.14
N ALA A 107 -17.48 2.86 1.01
CA ALA A 107 -16.08 2.51 1.22
C ALA A 107 -15.83 1.00 1.10
N SER A 108 -16.73 0.18 1.66
CA SER A 108 -16.63 -1.28 1.64
C SER A 108 -16.89 -1.91 0.26
N LEU A 109 -17.41 -1.14 -0.69
CA LEU A 109 -17.66 -1.57 -2.08
C LEU A 109 -16.71 -0.92 -3.09
N CYS A 110 -15.80 -0.06 -2.64
CA CYS A 110 -14.85 0.61 -3.52
C CYS A 110 -13.59 -0.26 -3.65
N PRO A 111 -13.29 -0.83 -4.83
CA PRO A 111 -12.12 -1.71 -5.00
C PRO A 111 -10.82 -1.02 -4.63
N LEU A 112 -10.62 0.24 -5.05
CA LEU A 112 -9.44 1.01 -4.68
C LEU A 112 -9.20 1.06 -3.17
N PHE A 113 -10.25 1.33 -2.37
CA PHE A 113 -10.12 1.38 -0.92
C PHE A 113 -9.93 0.00 -0.32
N VAL A 114 -10.67 -1.00 -0.81
CA VAL A 114 -10.54 -2.39 -0.35
C VAL A 114 -9.11 -2.90 -0.56
N PHE A 115 -8.55 -2.74 -1.76
CA PHE A 115 -7.22 -3.26 -2.09
C PHE A 115 -6.09 -2.45 -1.45
N SER A 116 -6.14 -1.12 -1.59
CA SER A 116 -5.03 -0.25 -1.16
C SER A 116 -4.95 -0.10 0.35
N PHE A 117 -6.08 -0.14 1.05
CA PHE A 117 -6.13 0.18 2.48
C PHE A 117 -6.44 -0.99 3.40
N GLY A 118 -7.06 -2.04 2.86
CA GLY A 118 -7.68 -3.08 3.68
C GLY A 118 -7.47 -4.49 3.21
N LEU A 119 -6.49 -4.72 2.34
CA LEU A 119 -6.16 -6.04 1.84
C LEU A 119 -4.65 -6.23 1.68
N LEU A 120 -3.99 -5.47 0.81
CA LEU A 120 -2.56 -5.64 0.55
C LEU A 120 -1.74 -5.09 1.74
N ALA A 121 -0.63 -5.74 2.07
CA ALA A 121 0.34 -5.21 3.03
C ALA A 121 1.05 -4.01 2.39
N ALA A 122 0.67 -2.79 2.79
CA ALA A 122 1.11 -1.56 2.15
C ALA A 122 1.18 -0.41 3.18
N PRO A 123 1.99 0.63 2.93
CA PRO A 123 2.06 1.82 3.78
C PRO A 123 0.71 2.55 3.89
N ASP A 124 -0.16 2.37 2.88
CA ASP A 124 -1.47 2.99 2.81
C ASP A 124 -2.44 2.49 3.91
N ASN A 125 -2.17 1.34 4.53
CA ASN A 125 -2.98 0.75 5.61
C ASN A 125 -2.95 1.62 6.87
N ALA A 126 -1.75 1.92 7.37
CA ALA A 126 -1.56 2.81 8.52
C ALA A 126 -1.86 4.27 8.15
N LEU A 127 -1.61 4.67 6.90
CA LEU A 127 -1.95 6.01 6.41
C LEU A 127 -3.45 6.26 6.54
N ILE A 128 -4.31 5.36 6.05
CA ILE A 128 -5.76 5.61 6.06
C ILE A 128 -6.34 5.60 7.47
N PHE A 129 -5.75 4.81 8.38
CA PHE A 129 -6.15 4.78 9.78
C PHE A 129 -5.81 6.10 10.45
N GLY A 130 -4.55 6.56 10.32
CA GLY A 130 -4.12 7.86 10.81
C GLY A 130 -4.96 9.00 10.20
N TRP A 131 -5.20 8.96 8.89
CA TRP A 131 -6.02 9.93 8.17
C TRP A 131 -7.45 9.99 8.73
N SER A 132 -8.08 8.84 8.96
CA SER A 132 -9.44 8.74 9.50
C SER A 132 -9.49 9.16 10.98
N ALA A 133 -8.43 8.90 11.76
CA ALA A 133 -8.31 9.32 13.15
C ALA A 133 -8.15 10.84 13.26
N VAL A 134 -7.26 11.43 12.46
CA VAL A 134 -7.09 12.88 12.35
C VAL A 134 -8.41 13.54 11.93
N MET A 135 -9.07 13.01 10.89
CA MET A 135 -10.38 13.50 10.44
C MET A 135 -11.40 13.46 11.58
N TYR A 136 -11.54 12.33 12.29
CA TYR A 136 -12.51 12.20 13.36
C TYR A 136 -12.25 13.17 14.52
N VAL A 137 -11.00 13.29 14.97
CA VAL A 137 -10.63 14.23 16.04
C VAL A 137 -10.82 15.68 15.60
N ALA A 138 -10.49 16.02 14.34
CA ALA A 138 -10.77 17.33 13.77
C ALA A 138 -12.27 17.63 13.69
N VAL A 139 -13.11 16.63 13.42
CA VAL A 139 -14.57 16.77 13.51
C VAL A 139 -15.01 17.09 14.94
N LEU A 140 -14.49 16.37 15.93
CA LEU A 140 -14.80 16.63 17.35
C LEU A 140 -14.34 18.00 17.82
N GLU A 141 -13.23 18.50 17.26
CA GLU A 141 -12.65 19.80 17.59
C GLU A 141 -13.40 20.95 16.95
N PHE A 142 -13.56 20.93 15.62
CA PHE A 142 -14.11 22.06 14.87
C PHE A 142 -15.65 22.12 14.88
N PHE A 143 -16.32 21.01 15.19
CA PHE A 143 -17.78 20.94 15.22
C PHE A 143 -18.32 20.51 16.61
N PRO A 144 -18.07 21.29 17.68
CA PRO A 144 -18.61 21.00 19.00
C PRO A 144 -20.14 21.15 19.04
N THR A 145 -20.81 20.37 19.88
CA THR A 145 -22.27 20.46 20.05
C THR A 145 -22.64 21.42 21.18
N GLY A 146 -23.61 22.30 20.90
CA GLY A 146 -24.24 23.14 21.92
C GLY A 146 -23.37 24.26 22.47
N LYS A 147 -22.19 24.53 21.89
CA LYS A 147 -21.27 25.59 22.30
C LYS A 147 -20.61 26.27 21.10
N PRO A 148 -20.24 27.56 21.20
CA PRO A 148 -19.38 28.21 20.22
C PRO A 148 -18.02 27.49 20.17
N TYR A 149 -17.36 27.56 19.02
CA TYR A 149 -16.05 26.93 18.86
C TYR A 149 -14.99 27.71 19.62
N GLN A 150 -14.16 26.97 20.36
CA GLN A 150 -12.94 27.44 20.98
C GLN A 150 -11.89 26.34 20.83
N PRO A 151 -10.62 26.68 20.51
CA PRO A 151 -9.52 25.72 20.42
C PRO A 151 -9.33 24.93 21.71
N THR A 152 -9.22 23.61 21.61
CA THR A 152 -8.99 22.70 22.75
C THR A 152 -7.75 21.85 22.57
N HIS A 153 -7.40 21.08 23.60
CA HIS A 153 -6.28 20.12 23.57
C HIS A 153 -6.37 19.09 22.44
N LYS A 154 -7.53 18.91 21.80
CA LYS A 154 -7.65 18.01 20.64
C LYS A 154 -6.80 18.48 19.46
N ILE A 155 -6.45 19.76 19.35
CA ILE A 155 -5.49 20.24 18.34
C ILE A 155 -4.09 19.63 18.59
N ALA A 156 -3.67 19.52 19.85
CA ALA A 156 -2.42 18.83 20.19
C ALA A 156 -2.47 17.34 19.81
N LEU A 157 -3.61 16.67 20.04
CA LEU A 157 -3.85 15.29 19.60
C LEU A 157 -3.83 15.16 18.07
N ILE A 158 -4.38 16.13 17.33
CA ILE A 158 -4.25 16.18 15.87
C ILE A 158 -2.78 16.21 15.46
N GLY A 159 -1.93 16.99 16.12
CA GLY A 159 -0.48 17.02 15.86
C GLY A 159 0.19 15.65 16.05
N VAL A 160 -0.12 14.95 17.14
CA VAL A 160 0.37 13.58 17.39
C VAL A 160 -0.09 12.61 16.30
N LEU A 161 -1.39 12.59 16.01
CA LEU A 161 -1.97 11.68 15.02
C LEU A 161 -1.46 11.98 13.61
N LEU A 162 -1.24 13.25 13.27
CA LEU A 162 -0.65 13.66 12.00
C LEU A 162 0.79 13.17 11.88
N GLY A 163 1.57 13.23 12.96
CA GLY A 163 2.93 12.67 13.01
C GLY A 163 2.92 11.17 12.72
N LEU A 164 2.04 10.42 13.40
CA LEU A 164 1.87 8.98 13.14
C LEU A 164 1.40 8.70 11.70
N THR A 165 0.54 9.56 11.15
CA THR A 165 0.08 9.46 9.76
C THR A 165 1.24 9.66 8.77
N CYS A 166 2.13 10.60 9.04
CA CYS A 166 3.35 10.85 8.27
C CYS A 166 4.39 9.73 8.42
N LEU A 167 4.43 9.04 9.57
CA LEU A 167 5.23 7.82 9.75
C LEU A 167 4.68 6.59 8.99
N SER A 168 3.49 6.71 8.39
CA SER A 168 2.96 5.70 7.46
C SER A 168 3.34 6.00 6.02
N LYS A 169 3.14 7.26 5.60
CA LYS A 169 3.47 7.73 4.26
C LYS A 169 3.57 9.25 4.26
N TYR A 170 4.50 9.79 3.49
CA TYR A 170 4.73 11.24 3.34
C TYR A 170 3.47 12.03 2.94
N HIS A 171 2.50 11.38 2.28
CA HIS A 171 1.19 11.95 1.93
C HIS A 171 0.42 12.50 3.15
N GLY A 172 0.68 11.99 4.36
CA GLY A 172 0.07 12.50 5.59
C GLY A 172 0.27 14.00 5.80
N PHE A 173 1.37 14.58 5.29
CA PHE A 173 1.62 16.01 5.42
C PHE A 173 0.56 16.87 4.72
N ILE A 174 0.02 16.37 3.59
CA ILE A 174 -1.03 17.07 2.83
C ILE A 174 -2.30 17.21 3.68
N LEU A 175 -2.61 16.23 4.55
CA LEU A 175 -3.74 16.32 5.48
C LEU A 175 -3.57 17.48 6.48
N GLY A 176 -2.35 17.69 6.98
CA GLY A 176 -2.04 18.82 7.86
C GLY A 176 -2.26 20.17 7.16
N LEU A 177 -1.75 20.30 5.93
CA LEU A 177 -1.96 21.49 5.10
C LEU A 177 -3.45 21.70 4.79
N SER A 178 -4.19 20.63 4.55
CA SER A 178 -5.64 20.65 4.34
C SER A 178 -6.40 21.22 5.56
N LEU A 179 -6.03 20.82 6.78
CA LEU A 179 -6.62 21.35 8.00
C LEU A 179 -6.30 22.85 8.18
N VAL A 180 -5.07 23.25 7.90
CA VAL A 180 -4.66 24.67 7.92
C VAL A 180 -5.48 25.47 6.89
N GLY A 181 -5.61 24.96 5.66
CA GLY A 181 -6.42 25.58 4.60
C GLY A 181 -7.89 25.74 4.99
N PHE A 182 -8.48 24.73 5.65
CA PHE A 182 -9.82 24.84 6.22
C PHE A 182 -9.92 25.95 7.27
N CYS A 183 -8.99 26.01 8.23
CA CYS A 183 -8.98 27.03 9.26
C CYS A 183 -8.79 28.44 8.69
N LEU A 184 -7.95 28.62 7.68
CA LEU A 184 -7.74 29.91 7.00
C LEU A 184 -9.01 30.40 6.28
N THR A 185 -9.75 29.47 5.65
CA THR A 185 -10.98 29.77 4.91
C THR A 185 -12.25 29.80 5.77
N SER A 186 -12.14 29.52 7.07
CA SER A 186 -13.26 29.62 8.02
C SER A 186 -12.94 30.64 9.11
N SER A 187 -13.58 31.82 9.06
CA SER A 187 -13.35 32.90 10.03
C SER A 187 -13.45 32.43 11.49
N LYS A 188 -14.43 31.56 11.77
CA LYS A 188 -14.64 30.93 13.08
C LYS A 188 -13.47 30.07 13.56
N HIS A 189 -12.75 29.41 12.65
CA HIS A 189 -11.69 28.46 12.98
C HIS A 189 -10.27 29.03 12.85
N ARG A 190 -10.11 30.27 12.36
CA ARG A 190 -8.80 30.95 12.31
C ARG A 190 -8.11 31.03 13.68
N GLN A 191 -8.89 31.17 14.75
CA GLN A 191 -8.39 31.16 16.12
C GLN A 191 -7.67 29.86 16.50
N ALA A 192 -7.92 28.75 15.80
CA ALA A 192 -7.17 27.50 15.98
C ALA A 192 -5.68 27.73 15.71
N LEU A 193 -5.36 28.41 14.61
CA LEU A 193 -3.99 28.58 14.09
C LEU A 193 -3.09 29.38 15.04
N VAL A 194 -3.67 30.30 15.80
CA VAL A 194 -2.96 31.14 16.78
C VAL A 194 -3.11 30.63 18.22
N SER A 195 -3.80 29.51 18.42
CA SER A 195 -4.00 28.97 19.76
C SER A 195 -2.70 28.36 20.32
N PRO A 196 -2.49 28.41 21.65
CA PRO A 196 -1.37 27.72 22.28
C PRO A 196 -1.33 26.23 21.94
N TRP A 197 -2.50 25.61 21.76
CA TRP A 197 -2.62 24.20 21.38
C TRP A 197 -2.03 23.89 20.01
N THR A 198 -2.00 24.85 19.07
CA THR A 198 -1.30 24.68 17.79
C THR A 198 0.21 24.67 17.98
N GLY A 199 0.75 25.52 18.86
CA GLY A 199 2.16 25.45 19.24
C GLY A 199 2.52 24.09 19.83
N VAL A 200 1.71 23.59 20.76
CA VAL A 200 1.87 22.24 21.35
C VAL A 200 1.75 21.15 20.27
N ALA A 201 0.78 21.28 19.34
CA ALA A 201 0.60 20.33 18.24
C ALA A 201 1.82 20.25 17.33
N LEU A 202 2.46 21.39 17.01
CA LEU A 202 3.67 21.43 16.18
C LEU A 202 4.85 20.77 16.89
N VAL A 203 5.05 21.05 18.17
CA VAL A 203 6.11 20.41 18.98
C VAL A 203 5.90 18.89 19.02
N LEU A 204 4.68 18.44 19.32
CA LEU A 204 4.36 17.02 19.36
C LEU A 204 4.47 16.35 17.99
N PHE A 205 4.05 17.03 16.92
CA PHE A 205 4.19 16.54 15.55
C PHE A 205 5.66 16.28 15.20
N VAL A 206 6.54 17.25 15.43
CA VAL A 206 8.00 17.09 15.20
C VAL A 206 8.57 15.99 16.09
N PHE A 207 8.18 15.93 17.36
CA PHE A 207 8.61 14.89 18.28
C PHE A 207 8.24 13.48 17.79
N ILE A 208 7.01 13.29 17.28
CA ILE A 208 6.59 11.99 16.73
C ILE A 208 7.34 11.65 15.45
N LEU A 209 7.77 12.63 14.65
CA LEU A 209 8.57 12.40 13.45
C LEU A 209 10.04 12.03 13.74
N THR A 210 10.48 12.02 14.99
CA THR A 210 11.87 11.74 15.37
C THR A 210 12.42 10.44 14.75
N PRO A 211 11.71 9.28 14.71
CA PRO A 211 12.22 8.07 14.06
C PRO A 211 12.62 8.28 12.60
N LEU A 212 11.77 8.96 11.83
CA LEU A 212 12.00 9.26 10.42
C LEU A 212 13.18 10.22 10.23
N LEU A 213 13.23 11.28 11.03
CA LEU A 213 14.29 12.30 10.95
C LEU A 213 15.64 11.73 11.38
N TYR A 214 15.67 11.01 12.50
CA TYR A 214 16.86 10.36 13.02
C TYR A 214 17.44 9.40 12.00
N TRP A 215 16.63 8.48 11.45
CA TRP A 215 17.08 7.53 10.44
C TRP A 215 17.69 8.23 9.22
N ASN A 216 17.01 9.24 8.67
CA ASN A 216 17.53 9.95 7.50
C ASN A 216 18.84 10.70 7.80
N THR A 217 19.03 11.25 9.01
CA THR A 217 20.30 11.90 9.38
C THR A 217 21.47 10.92 9.46
N GLN A 218 21.20 9.63 9.71
CA GLN A 218 22.23 8.59 9.73
C GLN A 218 22.53 8.02 8.33
N HIS A 219 21.67 8.27 7.35
CA HIS A 219 21.74 7.69 6.00
C HIS A 219 21.70 8.78 4.92
N ASP A 220 22.39 9.91 5.14
CA ASP A 220 22.57 10.99 4.17
C ASP A 220 21.27 11.48 3.48
N TRP A 221 20.15 11.45 4.20
CA TRP A 221 18.82 11.85 3.72
C TRP A 221 18.32 11.04 2.50
N LEU A 222 18.78 9.80 2.37
CA LEU A 222 18.53 8.91 1.23
C LEU A 222 17.04 8.80 0.86
N SER A 223 16.16 8.62 1.85
CA SER A 223 14.71 8.51 1.60
C SER A 223 14.11 9.80 1.04
N PHE A 224 14.48 10.96 1.61
CA PHE A 224 14.00 12.24 1.10
C PHE A 224 14.55 12.55 -0.30
N SER A 225 15.82 12.25 -0.55
CA SER A 225 16.40 12.37 -1.89
C SER A 225 15.61 11.53 -2.89
N PHE A 226 15.29 10.28 -2.55
CA PHE A 226 14.47 9.42 -3.39
C PHE A 226 13.13 10.08 -3.74
N HIS A 227 12.36 10.55 -2.75
CA HIS A 227 11.04 11.13 -3.01
C HIS A 227 11.06 12.48 -3.73
N LEU A 228 12.13 13.27 -3.59
CA LEU A 228 12.22 14.63 -4.13
C LEU A 228 12.91 14.71 -5.49
N SER A 229 13.89 13.86 -5.77
CA SER A 229 14.64 13.86 -7.04
C SER A 229 14.44 12.58 -7.85
N THR A 230 14.88 11.43 -7.34
CA THR A 230 15.08 10.25 -8.19
C THR A 230 13.82 9.42 -8.45
N ARG A 231 12.77 9.52 -7.60
CA ARG A 231 11.50 8.79 -7.77
C ARG A 231 10.81 9.03 -9.11
N PHE A 232 11.09 10.18 -9.75
CA PHE A 232 10.52 10.56 -11.04
C PHE A 232 11.54 10.55 -12.19
N GLU A 233 12.79 10.17 -11.92
CA GLU A 233 13.82 9.97 -12.94
C GLU A 233 13.56 8.64 -13.66
N GLY A 234 12.70 8.67 -14.68
CA GLY A 234 12.72 7.64 -15.71
C GLY A 234 13.97 7.79 -16.59
N ALA A 235 14.35 6.72 -17.31
CA ALA A 235 15.53 6.68 -18.18
C ALA A 235 15.74 8.02 -18.93
N PRO A 236 16.92 8.67 -18.82
CA PRO A 236 17.17 9.99 -19.38
C PRO A 236 17.02 9.95 -20.90
N SER A 237 15.87 10.40 -21.40
CA SER A 237 15.68 10.68 -22.82
C SER A 237 15.95 12.17 -23.04
N PRO A 238 16.92 12.55 -23.89
CA PRO A 238 17.29 13.95 -24.15
C PRO A 238 16.17 14.85 -24.70
N LYS A 239 14.96 14.30 -24.94
CA LYS A 239 13.80 15.00 -25.49
C LYS A 239 12.67 15.29 -24.50
N ASN A 240 12.77 14.85 -23.24
CA ASN A 240 11.68 14.99 -22.27
C ASN A 240 12.01 16.04 -21.21
N SER A 241 11.95 17.32 -21.57
CA SER A 241 11.63 18.32 -20.53
C SER A 241 10.24 17.99 -19.97
N PRO A 242 10.02 17.99 -18.64
CA PRO A 242 8.71 17.70 -18.07
C PRO A 242 7.69 18.76 -18.50
N SER A 243 6.98 18.50 -19.60
CA SER A 243 5.90 19.33 -20.10
C SER A 243 4.57 18.77 -19.63
N PHE A 244 3.71 19.63 -19.10
CA PHE A 244 2.36 19.23 -18.68
C PHE A 244 1.52 18.75 -19.87
N ASN A 245 0.95 17.56 -19.76
CA ASN A 245 0.08 16.93 -20.75
C ASN A 245 -1.34 16.74 -20.18
N LEU A 246 -2.31 17.47 -20.72
CA LEU A 246 -3.71 17.40 -20.28
C LEU A 246 -4.35 16.02 -20.53
N LEU A 247 -4.00 15.34 -21.62
CA LEU A 247 -4.54 14.01 -21.93
C LEU A 247 -4.06 12.98 -20.91
N ASN A 248 -2.79 13.06 -20.47
CA ASN A 248 -2.26 12.22 -19.40
C ASN A 248 -2.99 12.49 -18.07
N MET A 249 -3.22 13.76 -17.73
CA MET A 249 -4.01 14.13 -16.54
C MET A 249 -5.42 13.55 -16.58
N VAL A 250 -6.13 13.67 -17.71
CA VAL A 250 -7.47 13.09 -17.91
C VAL A 250 -7.40 11.56 -17.85
N GLY A 251 -6.36 10.95 -18.40
CA GLY A 251 -6.09 9.51 -18.32
C GLY A 251 -5.95 9.04 -16.87
N VAL A 252 -5.14 9.73 -16.07
CA VAL A 252 -4.99 9.44 -14.62
C VAL A 252 -6.31 9.57 -13.89
N TRP A 253 -7.12 10.60 -14.20
CA TRP A 253 -8.45 10.76 -13.61
C TRP A 253 -9.40 9.60 -13.99
N LEU A 254 -9.47 9.23 -15.27
CA LEU A 254 -10.31 8.14 -15.76
C LEU A 254 -9.89 6.78 -15.19
N VAL A 255 -8.59 6.53 -15.08
CA VAL A 255 -8.04 5.36 -14.40
C VAL A 255 -8.46 5.39 -12.93
N GLY A 256 -8.32 6.53 -12.23
CA GLY A 256 -8.82 6.69 -10.86
C GLY A 256 -10.32 6.35 -10.71
N VAL A 257 -11.16 6.80 -11.64
CA VAL A 257 -12.59 6.45 -11.68
C VAL A 257 -12.82 4.96 -11.90
N ALA A 258 -12.04 4.32 -12.77
CA ALA A 258 -12.12 2.88 -13.01
C ALA A 258 -11.74 2.08 -11.75
N TYR A 259 -10.65 2.45 -11.07
CA TYR A 259 -10.21 1.82 -9.82
C TYR A 259 -11.18 2.04 -8.65
N LEU A 260 -11.86 3.19 -8.59
CA LEU A 260 -12.95 3.42 -7.64
C LEU A 260 -14.19 2.55 -7.93
N PHE A 261 -14.24 1.87 -9.08
CA PHE A 261 -15.41 1.32 -9.76
C PHE A 261 -16.30 2.43 -10.35
N PRO A 262 -16.59 2.43 -11.67
CA PRO A 262 -17.28 3.56 -12.33
C PRO A 262 -18.62 3.94 -11.69
N SER A 263 -19.36 2.97 -11.15
CA SER A 263 -20.64 3.25 -10.46
C SER A 263 -20.48 4.01 -9.15
N LEU A 264 -19.27 4.08 -8.58
CA LEU A 264 -18.93 4.85 -7.39
C LEU A 264 -18.07 6.08 -7.74
N GLY A 265 -17.10 5.93 -8.65
CA GLY A 265 -16.16 6.97 -9.03
C GLY A 265 -16.80 8.19 -9.67
N PHE A 266 -17.70 8.01 -10.66
CA PHE A 266 -18.39 9.15 -11.28
C PHE A 266 -19.32 9.87 -10.28
N PRO A 267 -20.19 9.18 -9.50
CA PRO A 267 -20.98 9.84 -8.47
C PRO A 267 -20.15 10.55 -7.40
N LEU A 268 -18.99 10.01 -7.01
CA LEU A 268 -18.11 10.64 -6.02
C LEU A 268 -17.58 11.98 -6.51
N TRP A 269 -17.07 12.04 -7.74
CA TRP A 269 -16.62 13.30 -8.34
C TRP A 269 -17.78 14.26 -8.55
N TRP A 270 -18.94 13.78 -9.01
CA TRP A 270 -20.15 14.60 -9.14
C TRP A 270 -20.56 15.21 -7.79
N ALA A 271 -20.63 14.42 -6.72
CA ALA A 271 -20.98 14.90 -5.39
C ALA A 271 -19.96 15.92 -4.86
N SER A 272 -18.67 15.67 -5.08
CA SER A 272 -17.59 16.59 -4.71
C SER A 272 -17.71 17.94 -5.43
N VAL A 273 -17.97 17.92 -6.75
CA VAL A 273 -18.16 19.13 -7.56
C VAL A 273 -19.47 19.84 -7.17
N HIS A 274 -20.54 19.10 -6.87
CA HIS A 274 -21.79 19.68 -6.42
C HIS A 274 -21.62 20.41 -5.07
N SER A 275 -20.85 19.84 -4.14
CA SER A 275 -20.54 20.46 -2.85
C SER A 275 -19.71 21.74 -2.97
N LEU A 276 -18.94 21.93 -4.05
CA LEU A 276 -18.26 23.22 -4.34
C LEU A 276 -19.26 24.37 -4.58
N ARG A 277 -20.53 24.08 -4.87
CA ARG A 277 -21.59 25.10 -4.97
C ARG A 277 -22.22 25.43 -3.62
N GLN A 278 -21.96 24.61 -2.60
CA GLN A 278 -22.53 24.72 -1.26
C GLN A 278 -21.47 25.10 -0.22
N LEU A 279 -20.43 25.84 -0.60
CA LEU A 279 -19.30 26.17 0.29
C LEU A 279 -19.74 26.86 1.58
N ASN A 280 -20.91 27.50 1.63
CA ASN A 280 -21.45 28.10 2.86
C ASN A 280 -21.72 27.07 3.97
N ASP A 281 -21.94 25.80 3.63
CA ASP A 281 -21.95 24.71 4.60
C ASP A 281 -20.51 24.37 5.03
N LEU A 282 -20.14 24.82 6.23
CA LEU A 282 -18.81 24.58 6.80
C LEU A 282 -18.45 23.10 6.89
N ARG A 283 -19.43 22.20 7.04
CA ARG A 283 -19.19 20.75 7.14
C ARG A 283 -18.75 20.18 5.81
N GLN A 284 -19.43 20.56 4.72
CA GLN A 284 -19.02 20.16 3.37
C GLN A 284 -17.68 20.80 2.97
N ARG A 285 -17.49 22.08 3.29
CA ARG A 285 -16.20 22.78 3.08
C ARG A 285 -15.04 22.09 3.79
N PHE A 286 -15.25 21.62 5.02
CA PHE A 286 -14.26 20.85 5.76
C PHE A 286 -13.88 19.56 5.03
N VAL A 287 -14.87 18.75 4.62
CA VAL A 287 -14.62 17.50 3.88
C VAL A 287 -13.91 17.76 2.54
N LEU A 288 -14.29 18.83 1.83
CA LEU A 288 -13.62 19.25 0.59
C LEU A 288 -12.15 19.58 0.82
N TRP A 289 -11.81 20.27 1.91
CA TRP A 289 -10.42 20.55 2.27
C TRP A 289 -9.63 19.28 2.61
N LEU A 290 -10.23 18.32 3.32
CA LEU A 290 -9.55 17.05 3.57
C LEU A 290 -9.35 16.26 2.27
N GLY A 291 -10.30 16.34 1.34
CA GLY A 291 -10.33 15.49 0.16
C GLY A 291 -9.59 16.02 -1.07
N LEU A 292 -9.93 17.24 -1.48
CA LEU A 292 -9.53 17.78 -2.79
C LEU A 292 -8.03 18.04 -2.93
N PRO A 293 -7.29 18.60 -1.96
CA PRO A 293 -5.88 18.94 -2.15
C PRO A 293 -5.02 17.75 -2.58
N ILE A 294 -5.18 16.58 -1.94
CA ILE A 294 -4.45 15.37 -2.33
C ILE A 294 -5.04 14.72 -3.59
N ALA A 295 -6.37 14.65 -3.72
CA ALA A 295 -7.02 13.99 -4.85
C ALA A 295 -6.76 14.74 -6.17
N LEU A 296 -6.95 16.07 -6.17
CA LEU A 296 -6.65 16.93 -7.31
C LEU A 296 -5.15 17.10 -7.50
N GLY A 297 -4.37 17.26 -6.42
CA GLY A 297 -2.92 17.44 -6.50
C GLY A 297 -2.24 16.31 -7.26
N PHE A 298 -2.54 15.05 -6.91
CA PHE A 298 -1.99 13.90 -7.64
C PHE A 298 -2.61 13.71 -9.02
N THR A 299 -3.89 14.06 -9.22
CA THR A 299 -4.48 14.02 -10.57
C THR A 299 -3.77 15.02 -11.51
N LEU A 300 -3.52 16.24 -11.03
CA LEU A 300 -2.80 17.29 -11.77
C LEU A 300 -1.34 16.88 -12.03
N LEU A 301 -0.66 16.33 -11.02
CA LEU A 301 0.71 15.83 -11.17
C LEU A 301 0.80 14.71 -12.23
N GLY A 302 -0.30 13.97 -12.43
CA GLY A 302 -0.48 13.00 -13.51
C GLY A 302 -0.33 13.55 -14.93
N GLY A 303 -0.45 14.87 -15.11
CA GLY A 303 -0.13 15.53 -16.37
C GLY A 303 1.38 15.60 -16.64
N ILE A 304 2.22 15.46 -15.63
CA ILE A 304 3.69 15.62 -15.71
C ILE A 304 4.38 14.26 -15.60
N THR A 305 3.92 13.42 -14.67
CA THR A 305 4.56 12.14 -14.35
C THR A 305 3.54 11.03 -14.11
N ARG A 306 4.00 9.78 -14.01
CA ARG A 306 3.14 8.64 -13.73
C ARG A 306 2.69 8.68 -12.27
N ILE A 307 1.41 8.41 -12.06
CA ILE A 307 0.76 8.45 -10.73
C ILE A 307 0.07 7.13 -10.48
N TYR A 308 0.37 6.53 -9.34
CA TYR A 308 -0.31 5.31 -8.91
C TYR A 308 -1.71 5.65 -8.38
N PRO A 309 -2.74 4.83 -8.69
CA PRO A 309 -4.12 5.08 -8.25
C PRO A 309 -4.30 5.22 -6.73
N ALA A 310 -3.42 4.60 -5.94
CA ALA A 310 -3.44 4.70 -4.48
C ALA A 310 -3.06 6.10 -3.95
N TRP A 311 -2.33 6.91 -4.71
CA TRP A 311 -1.83 8.22 -4.25
C TRP A 311 -2.95 9.25 -3.97
N PRO A 312 -3.95 9.45 -4.86
CA PRO A 312 -5.11 10.31 -4.56
C PRO A 312 -6.13 9.67 -3.59
N ALA A 313 -6.01 8.37 -3.29
CA ALA A 313 -7.03 7.60 -2.59
C ALA A 313 -7.41 8.14 -1.19
N PRO A 314 -6.50 8.65 -0.33
CA PRO A 314 -6.87 9.21 0.97
C PRO A 314 -7.79 10.43 0.88
N GLY A 315 -7.63 11.22 -0.19
CA GLY A 315 -8.53 12.33 -0.49
C GLY A 315 -9.90 11.85 -0.92
N LEU A 316 -9.92 10.89 -1.86
CA LEU A 316 -11.15 10.24 -2.34
C LEU A 316 -11.92 9.56 -1.20
N TRP A 317 -11.21 8.97 -0.23
CA TRP A 317 -11.78 8.44 1.00
C TRP A 317 -12.54 9.50 1.80
N SER A 318 -11.94 10.67 1.99
CA SER A 318 -12.61 11.79 2.68
C SER A 318 -13.84 12.27 1.88
N LEU A 319 -13.71 12.41 0.56
CA LEU A 319 -14.79 12.83 -0.34
C LEU A 319 -15.95 11.83 -0.40
N SER A 320 -15.74 10.56 -0.05
CA SER A 320 -16.82 9.57 0.05
C SER A 320 -17.93 10.00 1.02
N LEU A 321 -17.62 10.85 2.02
CA LEU A 321 -18.63 11.45 2.89
C LEU A 321 -19.59 12.36 2.13
N LEU A 322 -19.13 13.10 1.12
CA LEU A 322 -19.99 13.96 0.29
C LEU A 322 -20.90 13.12 -0.61
N LEU A 323 -20.39 12.02 -1.16
CA LEU A 323 -21.23 11.06 -1.85
C LEU A 323 -22.30 10.47 -0.91
N ALA A 324 -21.93 10.13 0.32
CA ALA A 324 -22.86 9.65 1.32
C ALA A 324 -23.94 10.68 1.70
N VAL A 325 -23.59 11.98 1.75
CA VAL A 325 -24.54 13.09 1.93
C VAL A 325 -25.53 13.13 0.77
N ALA A 326 -25.06 13.08 -0.47
CA ALA A 326 -25.93 13.10 -1.65
C ALA A 326 -26.87 11.88 -1.68
N VAL A 327 -26.32 10.68 -1.42
CA VAL A 327 -27.05 9.42 -1.36
C VAL A 327 -28.10 9.40 -0.24
N ALA A 328 -27.88 10.09 0.87
CA ALA A 328 -28.86 10.18 1.94
C ALA A 328 -30.16 10.89 1.52
N GLY A 329 -30.12 11.73 0.47
CA GLY A 329 -31.29 12.36 -0.14
C GLY A 329 -31.99 11.51 -1.20
N TRP A 330 -31.41 10.38 -1.62
CA TRP A 330 -31.97 9.53 -2.68
C TRP A 330 -33.05 8.58 -2.17
N PRO A 331 -33.98 8.11 -3.03
CA PRO A 331 -34.96 7.10 -2.64
C PRO A 331 -34.27 5.82 -2.14
N PRO A 332 -34.60 5.27 -0.95
CA PRO A 332 -33.91 4.11 -0.39
C PRO A 332 -33.87 2.88 -1.29
N ARG A 333 -34.90 2.69 -2.13
CA ARG A 333 -34.97 1.60 -3.13
C ARG A 333 -33.91 1.75 -4.22
N VAL A 334 -33.63 2.97 -4.67
CA VAL A 334 -32.61 3.28 -5.69
C VAL A 334 -31.22 3.02 -5.10
N VAL A 335 -30.95 3.55 -3.91
CA VAL A 335 -29.68 3.33 -3.20
C VAL A 335 -29.41 1.84 -3.00
N ARG A 336 -30.43 1.09 -2.54
CA ARG A 336 -30.34 -0.36 -2.41
C ARG A 336 -29.99 -1.00 -3.76
N ARG A 337 -30.76 -0.79 -4.82
CA ARG A 337 -30.49 -1.42 -6.12
C ARG A 337 -29.08 -1.09 -6.65
N TRP A 338 -28.65 0.15 -6.53
CA TRP A 338 -27.32 0.59 -6.95
C TRP A 338 -26.19 -0.08 -6.16
N LEU A 339 -26.24 -0.07 -4.83
CA LEU A 339 -25.21 -0.67 -3.99
C LEU A 339 -25.18 -2.19 -4.14
N MET A 340 -26.32 -2.87 -4.21
CA MET A 340 -26.36 -4.33 -4.40
C MET A 340 -25.91 -4.70 -5.81
N GLY A 341 -26.32 -3.97 -6.84
CA GLY A 341 -25.85 -4.19 -8.21
C GLY A 341 -24.33 -4.04 -8.29
N SER A 342 -23.79 -2.97 -7.70
CA SER A 342 -22.34 -2.74 -7.64
C SER A 342 -21.63 -3.84 -6.86
N ALA A 343 -22.18 -4.27 -5.72
CA ALA A 343 -21.63 -5.35 -4.91
C ALA A 343 -21.61 -6.68 -5.65
N VAL A 344 -22.69 -7.04 -6.35
CA VAL A 344 -22.76 -8.28 -7.13
C VAL A 344 -21.76 -8.26 -8.28
N VAL A 345 -21.72 -7.17 -9.07
CA VAL A 345 -20.76 -7.06 -10.17
C VAL A 345 -19.33 -7.12 -9.67
N MET A 346 -18.99 -6.35 -8.63
CA MET A 346 -17.66 -6.36 -8.03
C MET A 346 -17.30 -7.74 -7.49
N ALA A 347 -18.17 -8.37 -6.70
CA ALA A 347 -17.92 -9.70 -6.15
C ALA A 347 -17.69 -10.74 -7.27
N THR A 348 -18.49 -10.70 -8.35
CA THR A 348 -18.29 -11.58 -9.51
C THR A 348 -16.94 -11.36 -10.18
N LEU A 349 -16.56 -10.10 -10.42
CA LEU A 349 -15.26 -9.77 -11.04
C LEU A 349 -14.09 -10.21 -10.14
N LEU A 350 -14.19 -9.98 -8.83
CA LEU A 350 -13.14 -10.36 -7.88
C LEU A 350 -13.04 -11.88 -7.72
N ILE A 351 -14.15 -12.60 -7.66
CA ILE A 351 -14.15 -14.07 -7.60
C ILE A 351 -13.56 -14.65 -8.89
N PHE A 352 -13.91 -14.08 -10.05
CA PHE A 352 -13.36 -14.50 -11.33
C PHE A 352 -11.84 -14.26 -11.40
N ALA A 353 -11.38 -13.05 -11.04
CA ALA A 353 -9.97 -12.71 -11.01
C ALA A 353 -9.19 -13.58 -10.00
N LEU A 354 -9.72 -13.75 -8.78
CA LEU A 354 -9.12 -14.61 -7.77
C LEU A 354 -9.05 -16.06 -8.22
N GLY A 355 -10.11 -16.57 -8.86
CA GLY A 355 -10.13 -17.91 -9.45
C GLY A 355 -9.03 -18.08 -10.49
N HIS A 356 -8.80 -17.06 -11.34
CA HIS A 356 -7.70 -17.12 -12.30
C HIS A 356 -6.33 -17.09 -11.64
N VAL A 357 -6.08 -16.16 -10.70
CA VAL A 357 -4.78 -16.03 -10.03
C VAL A 357 -4.43 -17.27 -9.21
N SER A 358 -5.42 -17.85 -8.52
CA SER A 358 -5.19 -19.00 -7.61
C SER A 358 -5.22 -20.35 -8.33
N LEU A 359 -6.12 -20.55 -9.30
CA LEU A 359 -6.34 -21.86 -9.94
C LEU A 359 -5.89 -21.90 -11.40
N GLY A 360 -5.54 -20.77 -12.01
CA GLY A 360 -5.23 -20.68 -13.43
C GLY A 360 -6.46 -20.99 -14.31
N THR A 361 -7.65 -20.52 -13.94
CA THR A 361 -8.90 -20.86 -14.67
C THR A 361 -8.84 -20.54 -16.16
N LEU A 362 -8.13 -19.49 -16.57
CA LEU A 362 -7.91 -19.14 -17.98
C LEU A 362 -6.59 -19.68 -18.56
N GLN A 363 -5.74 -20.26 -17.72
CA GLN A 363 -4.36 -20.61 -18.08
C GLN A 363 -4.29 -21.93 -18.89
N GLN A 364 -3.42 -22.00 -19.89
CA GLN A 364 -3.10 -23.23 -20.61
C GLN A 364 -2.00 -24.03 -19.90
N PRO A 365 -1.97 -25.38 -19.99
CA PRO A 365 -2.93 -26.24 -20.69
C PRO A 365 -4.06 -26.76 -19.79
N GLY A 366 -3.96 -26.62 -18.47
CA GLY A 366 -4.85 -27.29 -17.51
C GLY A 366 -6.00 -26.45 -16.97
N GLY A 367 -6.07 -25.15 -17.30
CA GLY A 367 -7.16 -24.28 -16.86
C GLY A 367 -8.51 -24.73 -17.42
N LEU A 368 -9.59 -24.23 -16.82
CA LEU A 368 -10.95 -24.56 -17.26
C LEU A 368 -11.25 -24.02 -18.67
N VAL A 369 -10.79 -22.80 -18.97
CA VAL A 369 -11.12 -22.07 -20.22
C VAL A 369 -9.95 -22.04 -21.21
N LYS A 370 -8.70 -22.18 -20.74
CA LYS A 370 -7.49 -22.37 -21.58
C LYS A 370 -7.27 -21.29 -22.65
N LEU A 371 -7.42 -20.02 -22.29
CA LEU A 371 -7.30 -18.89 -23.22
C LEU A 371 -5.90 -18.27 -23.26
N MET A 372 -5.10 -18.46 -22.21
CA MET A 372 -3.88 -17.69 -22.01
C MET A 372 -2.70 -18.61 -21.66
N PRO A 373 -1.62 -18.61 -22.44
CA PRO A 373 -0.40 -19.32 -22.06
C PRO A 373 0.32 -18.57 -20.91
N PRO A 374 1.07 -19.28 -20.04
CA PRO A 374 1.72 -18.69 -18.85
C PRO A 374 2.58 -17.46 -19.16
N GLU A 375 3.28 -17.46 -20.30
CA GLU A 375 4.23 -16.42 -20.70
C GLU A 375 3.54 -15.07 -21.00
N THR A 376 2.23 -15.09 -21.28
CA THR A 376 1.43 -13.88 -21.51
C THR A 376 0.45 -13.59 -20.38
N ASP A 377 0.42 -14.43 -19.35
CA ASP A 377 -0.45 -14.28 -18.20
C ASP A 377 0.18 -13.32 -17.17
N PRO A 378 -0.32 -12.08 -17.03
CA PRO A 378 0.30 -11.12 -16.11
C PRO A 378 0.22 -11.56 -14.64
N THR A 379 -0.62 -12.55 -14.32
CA THR A 379 -0.75 -13.08 -12.96
C THR A 379 0.34 -14.09 -12.59
N THR A 380 1.25 -14.46 -13.50
CA THR A 380 2.44 -15.28 -13.19
C THR A 380 3.51 -14.47 -12.45
N THR A 381 3.53 -13.14 -12.64
CA THR A 381 4.40 -12.22 -11.91
C THR A 381 4.22 -12.26 -10.38
N MET A 382 3.09 -12.79 -9.91
CA MET A 382 2.82 -13.01 -8.49
C MET A 382 3.30 -14.41 -8.09
N ILE A 383 4.46 -14.47 -7.45
CA ILE A 383 5.12 -15.73 -7.09
C ILE A 383 4.40 -16.44 -5.93
N ASP A 384 4.10 -17.74 -6.10
CA ASP A 384 3.60 -18.60 -5.03
C ASP A 384 4.75 -19.00 -4.08
N VAL A 385 4.94 -18.19 -3.04
CA VAL A 385 5.96 -18.40 -2.00
C VAL A 385 5.82 -19.73 -1.26
N VAL A 386 4.63 -20.35 -1.23
CA VAL A 386 4.42 -21.64 -0.57
C VAL A 386 4.94 -22.77 -1.45
N GLN A 387 4.75 -22.69 -2.77
CA GLN A 387 5.38 -23.62 -3.70
C GLN A 387 6.90 -23.45 -3.75
N LEU A 388 7.38 -22.21 -3.83
CA LEU A 388 8.82 -21.93 -3.80
C LEU A 388 9.46 -22.47 -2.51
N ARG A 389 8.83 -22.28 -1.36
CA ARG A 389 9.29 -22.84 -0.08
C ARG A 389 9.47 -24.36 -0.14
N ARG A 390 8.48 -25.09 -0.68
CA ARG A 390 8.58 -26.56 -0.79
C ARG A 390 9.72 -26.98 -1.73
N ALA A 391 9.92 -26.25 -2.82
CA ALA A 391 11.02 -26.52 -3.76
C ALA A 391 12.39 -26.29 -3.11
N LEU A 392 12.51 -25.26 -2.25
CA LEU A 392 13.71 -24.98 -1.46
C LEU A 392 13.95 -25.98 -0.31
N GLN A 393 12.98 -26.83 0.02
CA GLN A 393 13.09 -27.88 1.05
C GLN A 393 13.17 -29.28 0.43
N ALA A 394 13.70 -29.40 -0.79
CA ALA A 394 13.75 -30.66 -1.52
C ALA A 394 15.19 -31.06 -1.87
N GLY A 395 15.52 -32.33 -1.64
CA GLY A 395 16.75 -32.94 -2.15
C GLY A 395 18.02 -32.22 -1.69
N GLU A 396 18.95 -32.00 -2.61
CA GLU A 396 20.23 -31.35 -2.32
C GLU A 396 20.12 -29.84 -2.05
N VAL A 397 19.02 -29.21 -2.45
CA VAL A 397 18.76 -27.78 -2.22
C VAL A 397 18.58 -27.50 -0.73
N GLU A 398 17.90 -28.37 0.00
CA GLU A 398 17.72 -28.23 1.46
C GLU A 398 19.09 -28.24 2.18
N ALA A 399 19.99 -29.15 1.76
CA ALA A 399 21.33 -29.24 2.33
C ALA A 399 22.17 -28.00 2.00
N ALA A 400 22.08 -27.49 0.77
CA ALA A 400 22.78 -26.27 0.37
C ALA A 400 22.29 -25.03 1.15
N ILE A 401 20.97 -24.89 1.33
CA ILE A 401 20.39 -23.78 2.11
C ILE A 401 20.76 -23.87 3.59
N ALA A 402 20.87 -25.08 4.15
CA ALA A 402 21.30 -25.27 5.53
C ALA A 402 22.79 -24.98 5.74
N ALA A 403 23.61 -25.09 4.69
CA ALA A 403 25.06 -24.90 4.75
C ALA A 403 25.52 -23.49 4.34
N THR A 404 24.72 -22.74 3.58
CA THR A 404 25.09 -21.40 3.09
C THR A 404 25.10 -20.37 4.21
N ASP A 405 26.01 -19.41 4.14
CA ASP A 405 26.07 -18.29 5.08
C ASP A 405 25.07 -17.18 4.69
N PHE A 406 24.81 -17.02 3.38
CA PHE A 406 23.84 -16.05 2.86
C PHE A 406 23.27 -16.47 1.49
N LEU A 407 22.25 -15.75 1.02
CA LEU A 407 21.73 -15.85 -0.33
C LEU A 407 21.74 -14.48 -1.03
N VAL A 408 21.83 -14.49 -2.36
CA VAL A 408 21.83 -13.30 -3.20
C VAL A 408 20.80 -13.42 -4.31
N THR A 409 20.08 -12.34 -4.59
CA THR A 409 19.26 -12.17 -5.78
C THR A 409 19.76 -10.99 -6.63
N ASN A 410 19.34 -10.92 -7.89
CA ASN A 410 19.63 -9.78 -8.78
C ASN A 410 18.63 -8.62 -8.66
N GLU A 411 17.65 -8.70 -7.75
CA GLU A 411 16.59 -7.70 -7.57
C GLU A 411 16.13 -7.59 -6.12
N PHE A 412 15.90 -6.36 -5.67
CA PHE A 412 15.46 -6.06 -4.29
C PHE A 412 14.04 -6.60 -3.98
N TRP A 413 13.19 -6.80 -4.98
CA TRP A 413 11.84 -7.34 -4.77
C TRP A 413 11.85 -8.87 -4.78
N LEU A 414 12.78 -9.47 -5.54
CA LEU A 414 12.94 -10.92 -5.60
C LEU A 414 13.52 -11.46 -4.29
N SER A 415 14.45 -10.74 -3.66
CA SER A 415 14.95 -11.07 -2.32
C SER A 415 13.81 -11.19 -1.30
N GLY A 416 12.80 -10.32 -1.40
CA GLY A 416 11.59 -10.39 -0.57
C GLY A 416 10.83 -11.71 -0.73
N TYR A 417 10.63 -12.19 -1.97
CA TYR A 417 9.96 -13.47 -2.21
C TYR A 417 10.79 -14.66 -1.72
N VAL A 418 12.10 -14.62 -1.96
CA VAL A 418 13.03 -15.66 -1.52
C VAL A 418 13.08 -15.74 0.00
N ASP A 419 13.21 -14.61 0.69
CA ASP A 419 13.21 -14.56 2.16
C ASP A 419 11.86 -14.99 2.75
N MET A 420 10.74 -14.58 2.14
CA MET A 420 9.42 -15.10 2.53
C MET A 420 9.33 -16.63 2.39
N ALA A 421 9.89 -17.19 1.31
CA ALA A 421 9.91 -18.64 1.10
C ALA A 421 10.83 -19.33 2.11
N LEU A 422 11.97 -18.74 2.43
CA LEU A 422 12.97 -19.28 3.35
C LEU A 422 12.62 -19.08 4.82
N SER A 423 11.84 -18.10 5.21
CA SER A 423 11.52 -17.87 6.62
C SER A 423 10.45 -18.86 7.13
N PRO A 424 10.66 -19.61 8.24
CA PRO A 424 11.80 -19.57 9.17
C PRO A 424 12.79 -20.77 9.03
N ILE A 425 12.93 -21.34 7.83
CA ILE A 425 13.79 -22.50 7.50
C ILE A 425 15.26 -22.22 7.82
N THR A 426 15.78 -21.08 7.39
CA THR A 426 17.19 -20.70 7.60
C THR A 426 17.27 -19.29 8.18
N PRO A 427 18.26 -19.01 9.06
CA PRO A 427 18.57 -17.66 9.51
C PRO A 427 19.48 -16.90 8.51
N ALA A 428 19.96 -17.55 7.45
CA ALA A 428 20.83 -16.94 6.45
C ALA A 428 20.13 -15.73 5.79
N PRO A 429 20.75 -14.54 5.78
CA PRO A 429 20.12 -13.37 5.19
C PRO A 429 20.05 -13.48 3.67
N VAL A 430 19.03 -12.85 3.10
CA VAL A 430 18.85 -12.72 1.65
C VAL A 430 19.21 -11.29 1.24
N MET A 431 20.29 -11.14 0.48
CA MET A 431 20.75 -9.87 -0.07
C MET A 431 20.29 -9.71 -1.52
N ALA A 432 20.17 -8.46 -1.98
CA ALA A 432 20.02 -8.16 -3.39
C ALA A 432 21.27 -7.46 -3.89
N PHE A 433 21.98 -8.06 -4.84
CA PHE A 433 23.09 -7.41 -5.55
C PHE A 433 22.50 -6.82 -6.82
N THR A 434 22.17 -5.53 -6.79
CA THR A 434 21.47 -4.84 -7.87
C THR A 434 21.84 -3.35 -7.89
N GLN A 435 21.54 -2.70 -9.00
CA GLN A 435 21.71 -1.26 -9.18
C GLN A 435 20.53 -0.43 -8.61
N ASP A 436 19.45 -1.07 -8.17
CA ASP A 436 18.41 -0.45 -7.32
C ASP A 436 18.31 -1.20 -5.98
N PRO A 437 19.32 -1.12 -5.10
CA PRO A 437 19.38 -1.95 -3.89
C PRO A 437 18.38 -1.56 -2.82
N ARG A 438 17.91 -0.30 -2.82
CA ARG A 438 16.99 0.27 -1.83
C ARG A 438 17.44 -0.03 -0.41
N GLY A 439 16.62 -0.71 0.39
CA GLY A 439 16.96 -1.11 1.76
C GLY A 439 18.22 -1.97 1.86
N HIS A 440 18.56 -2.76 0.84
CA HIS A 440 19.74 -3.65 0.89
C HIS A 440 21.07 -2.88 0.98
N ALA A 441 21.14 -1.65 0.44
CA ALA A 441 22.32 -0.80 0.59
C ALA A 441 22.54 -0.32 2.04
N VAL A 442 21.49 -0.41 2.87
CA VAL A 442 21.53 -0.03 4.28
C VAL A 442 21.71 -1.25 5.18
N TRP A 443 21.00 -2.34 4.90
CA TRP A 443 20.99 -3.52 5.77
C TRP A 443 22.26 -4.36 5.67
N PHE A 444 22.98 -4.29 4.55
CA PHE A 444 24.11 -5.16 4.27
C PHE A 444 25.30 -4.38 3.74
N THR A 445 26.48 -4.70 4.27
CA THR A 445 27.77 -4.26 3.71
C THR A 445 28.42 -5.49 3.06
N PRO A 446 28.45 -5.62 1.72
CA PRO A 446 29.00 -6.82 1.05
C PRO A 446 30.43 -7.18 1.45
N ALA A 447 31.24 -6.21 1.89
CA ALA A 447 32.60 -6.45 2.37
C ALA A 447 32.67 -7.31 3.64
N ASP A 448 31.63 -7.29 4.48
CA ASP A 448 31.59 -8.08 5.72
C ASP A 448 31.44 -9.59 5.47
N TRP A 449 31.08 -9.96 4.23
CA TRP A 449 30.77 -11.34 3.83
C TRP A 449 31.87 -11.98 2.98
N ILE A 450 33.02 -11.31 2.81
CA ILE A 450 34.16 -11.89 2.07
C ILE A 450 34.64 -13.16 2.76
N GLY A 451 34.78 -14.24 2.00
CA GLY A 451 35.13 -15.58 2.48
C GLY A 451 33.95 -16.41 2.98
N ALA A 452 32.75 -15.82 3.13
CA ALA A 452 31.53 -16.54 3.45
C ALA A 452 30.95 -17.20 2.19
N SER A 453 30.30 -18.34 2.37
CA SER A 453 29.68 -19.11 1.31
C SER A 453 28.27 -18.62 0.97
N GLY A 454 27.93 -18.59 -0.32
CA GLY A 454 26.68 -18.01 -0.80
C GLY A 454 25.93 -18.89 -1.80
N LEU A 455 24.61 -18.70 -1.87
CA LEU A 455 23.78 -19.16 -2.98
C LEU A 455 23.23 -17.97 -3.76
N PHE A 456 23.01 -18.14 -5.05
CA PHE A 456 22.37 -17.13 -5.90
C PHE A 456 21.08 -17.66 -6.50
N LEU A 457 20.00 -16.91 -6.36
CA LEU A 457 18.70 -17.28 -6.90
C LEU A 457 18.17 -16.17 -7.81
N THR A 458 17.86 -16.53 -9.05
CA THR A 458 17.24 -15.65 -10.05
C THR A 458 16.10 -16.37 -10.78
N ILE A 459 15.39 -15.65 -11.65
CA ILE A 459 14.26 -16.16 -12.43
C ILE A 459 14.56 -16.14 -13.93
N ALA A 460 13.76 -16.88 -14.69
CA ALA A 460 13.92 -17.05 -16.14
C ALA A 460 13.69 -15.78 -16.98
N ASP A 461 13.04 -14.76 -16.41
CA ASP A 461 12.90 -13.45 -17.05
C ASP A 461 14.24 -12.75 -17.32
N TYR A 462 15.31 -13.16 -16.62
CA TYR A 462 16.66 -12.65 -16.82
C TYR A 462 17.50 -13.56 -17.71
N ASP A 463 18.34 -12.96 -18.55
CA ASP A 463 19.32 -13.72 -19.33
C ASP A 463 20.38 -14.31 -18.39
N GLN A 464 20.39 -15.64 -18.26
CA GLN A 464 21.29 -16.35 -17.35
C GLN A 464 22.77 -16.17 -17.72
N SER A 465 23.09 -15.89 -18.99
CA SER A 465 24.44 -15.59 -19.43
C SER A 465 24.89 -14.21 -18.97
N GLU A 466 24.00 -13.21 -19.01
CA GLU A 466 24.26 -11.86 -18.48
C GLU A 466 24.36 -11.87 -16.96
N ILE A 467 23.49 -12.61 -16.27
CA ILE A 467 23.57 -12.84 -14.82
C ILE A 467 24.95 -13.40 -14.46
N ARG A 468 25.35 -14.51 -15.11
CA ARG A 468 26.67 -15.11 -14.84
C ARG A 468 27.81 -14.13 -15.14
N ALA A 469 27.77 -13.44 -16.27
CA ALA A 469 28.82 -12.47 -16.62
C ALA A 469 28.93 -11.32 -15.60
N THR A 470 27.79 -10.90 -15.03
CA THR A 470 27.73 -9.81 -14.05
C THR A 470 28.21 -10.25 -12.67
N TYR A 471 27.76 -11.42 -12.19
CA TYR A 471 27.96 -11.80 -10.79
C TYR A 471 29.11 -12.79 -10.56
N ALA A 472 29.46 -13.65 -11.51
CA ALA A 472 30.55 -14.62 -11.35
C ALA A 472 31.90 -13.99 -10.93
N PRO A 473 32.28 -12.76 -11.37
CA PRO A 473 33.52 -12.15 -10.91
C PRO A 473 33.60 -11.91 -9.39
N TYR A 474 32.48 -11.88 -8.66
CA TYR A 474 32.47 -11.63 -7.21
C TYR A 474 32.68 -12.89 -6.37
N PHE A 475 32.62 -14.09 -6.98
CA PHE A 475 32.55 -15.35 -6.26
C PHE A 475 33.61 -16.36 -6.75
N GLU A 476 33.92 -17.34 -5.91
CA GLU A 476 34.86 -18.43 -6.23
C GLU A 476 34.37 -19.29 -7.40
N LYS A 477 33.06 -19.54 -7.44
CA LYS A 477 32.40 -20.29 -8.52
C LYS A 477 31.01 -19.71 -8.80
N PHE A 478 30.37 -20.23 -9.84
CA PHE A 478 29.02 -19.86 -10.24
C PHE A 478 28.39 -21.04 -10.98
N ASP A 479 28.14 -22.11 -10.24
CA ASP A 479 27.70 -23.39 -10.79
C ASP A 479 26.22 -23.57 -10.56
N LEU A 480 25.47 -23.93 -11.61
CA LEU A 480 24.04 -24.20 -11.47
C LEU A 480 23.87 -25.43 -10.58
N LEU A 481 23.21 -25.24 -9.45
CA LEU A 481 22.91 -26.31 -8.50
C LEU A 481 21.62 -27.02 -8.91
N GLU A 482 20.52 -26.27 -9.04
CA GLU A 482 19.21 -26.84 -9.37
C GLU A 482 18.32 -25.81 -10.07
N THR A 483 17.40 -26.31 -10.91
CA THR A 483 16.31 -25.52 -11.50
C THR A 483 15.01 -25.81 -10.77
N LEU A 484 14.41 -24.80 -10.16
CA LEU A 484 13.16 -24.93 -9.40
C LEU A 484 11.99 -24.39 -10.22
N GLU A 485 10.83 -25.03 -10.12
CA GLU A 485 9.63 -24.62 -10.87
C GLU A 485 8.45 -24.41 -9.92
N THR A 486 7.70 -23.34 -10.14
CA THR A 486 6.33 -23.23 -9.59
C THR A 486 5.32 -23.55 -10.67
N LYS A 487 4.18 -24.13 -10.29
CA LYS A 487 3.15 -24.57 -11.24
C LYS A 487 1.77 -24.04 -10.88
N ARG A 488 1.00 -23.71 -11.90
CA ARG A 488 -0.43 -23.40 -11.80
C ARG A 488 -1.14 -23.99 -13.01
N ALA A 489 -2.30 -24.61 -12.77
CA ALA A 489 -3.06 -25.29 -13.81
C ALA A 489 -2.23 -26.28 -14.66
N GLY A 490 -1.27 -26.99 -14.03
CA GLY A 490 -0.40 -27.97 -14.68
C GLY A 490 0.66 -27.38 -15.61
N ALA A 491 0.78 -26.05 -15.71
CA ALA A 491 1.85 -25.36 -16.42
C ALA A 491 2.87 -24.78 -15.44
N ILE A 492 4.10 -24.61 -15.90
CA ILE A 492 5.12 -23.85 -15.19
C ILE A 492 4.72 -22.37 -15.24
N THR A 493 4.69 -21.71 -14.08
CA THR A 493 4.42 -20.28 -13.96
C THR A 493 5.68 -19.45 -13.80
N GLU A 494 6.67 -20.00 -13.10
CA GLU A 494 7.94 -19.35 -12.85
C GLU A 494 9.03 -20.41 -12.77
N THR A 495 10.20 -20.11 -13.32
CA THR A 495 11.37 -20.97 -13.27
C THR A 495 12.50 -20.22 -12.56
N PHE A 496 13.02 -20.81 -11.50
CA PHE A 496 14.13 -20.27 -10.72
C PHE A 496 15.40 -21.05 -11.01
N TYR A 497 16.51 -20.34 -11.10
CA TYR A 497 17.84 -20.93 -11.21
C TYR A 497 18.58 -20.67 -9.90
N LEU A 498 18.92 -21.75 -9.20
CA LEU A 498 19.71 -21.70 -7.98
C LEU A 498 21.15 -22.08 -8.31
N TYR A 499 22.08 -21.18 -8.04
CA TYR A 499 23.51 -21.38 -8.25
C TYR A 499 24.23 -21.46 -6.91
N ASP A 500 25.23 -22.34 -6.85
CA ASP A 500 26.22 -22.38 -5.78
C ASP A 500 27.37 -21.43 -6.16
N LEU A 501 27.62 -20.47 -5.28
CA LEU A 501 28.63 -19.42 -5.49
C LEU A 501 29.99 -19.78 -4.90
N GLY A 502 30.08 -20.81 -4.04
CA GLY A 502 31.23 -20.96 -3.16
C GLY A 502 31.41 -19.69 -2.31
N GLN A 503 32.64 -19.24 -2.12
CA GLN A 503 32.92 -18.06 -1.29
C GLN A 503 32.81 -16.72 -2.06
N LEU A 504 32.38 -15.66 -1.38
CA LEU A 504 32.53 -14.28 -1.87
C LEU A 504 34.01 -13.88 -1.84
N ILE A 505 34.60 -13.57 -2.99
CA ILE A 505 36.04 -13.24 -3.10
C ILE A 505 36.30 -11.73 -3.18
N GLN A 506 35.32 -10.94 -3.59
CA GLN A 506 35.40 -9.48 -3.59
C GLN A 506 34.02 -8.85 -3.36
N PRO A 507 33.94 -7.65 -2.76
CA PRO A 507 32.66 -7.06 -2.39
C PRO A 507 31.92 -6.49 -3.61
N TYR A 508 30.61 -6.74 -3.67
CA TYR A 508 29.72 -6.01 -4.56
C TYR A 508 29.63 -4.53 -4.15
N GLN A 509 29.64 -3.63 -5.14
CA GLN A 509 29.55 -2.19 -4.89
C GLN A 509 28.14 -1.71 -5.19
N TYR A 510 27.44 -1.24 -4.14
CA TYR A 510 26.17 -0.56 -4.32
C TYR A 510 26.36 0.84 -4.91
N PRO A 511 25.40 1.34 -5.70
CA PRO A 511 25.48 2.66 -6.33
C PRO A 511 25.34 3.83 -5.36
N TYR A 512 24.94 3.60 -4.11
CA TYR A 512 24.82 4.60 -3.05
C TYR A 512 24.95 3.95 -1.67
#